data_AF-A0A9V1ECW3-F1
#
_entry.id   AF-A0A9V1ECW3-F1
#
_cell.length_a   1.000
_cell.length_b   1.000
_cell.length_c   1.000
_cell.angle_alpha   90.00
_cell.angle_beta   90.00
_cell.angle_gamma   90.00
#
_symmetry.space_group_name_H-M   'P 1'
#
loop_
_entity.id
_entity.type
_entity.pdbx_description
1 polymer ?
#
loop_
_entity_poly.entity_id
_entity_poly.type
_entity_poly.pdbx_seq_one_letter_code
_entity_poly.pdbx_strand_id
1 'polypeptide(L)'
;MAAATGSSFWLGNETLKVPLALFALNRRRLCERLRKNPAVQAGSVVLLQGGEETQRYCTDTGVLFRQESFFHWAFGVTDPGCYGTIDVGTGKSTLFVPRLPASYATWMGKIHSKEYFKEKYAVDDVQYADEIASVLTSQGPSVLLTLRGVNTDSGSVCREASFEGISRFNVNNTILHPEIVECRVFKTDMELEVLRYTNRISSEAHREVMKAVKVGMKEYEMESLFEHYCYSRGGMRHSSYTCICGSGENSAVLHYGHAGAPNDRTIQDGDMCLFDMGGEYYCFSSDITCSFPANGKFTADQKAIYEAVLRSCRAVMSAMKPGVWWPDMHRLADRIHLEELARIGVLSGSIDAMVQAHLGAVFMPHGLGHFLGIDVHDVGGYPEGVERIDEPGLRSLRTTRHLEPGMVLTVEPGIYFIDHLLDEALADPARACFFNREVLQRFRGFGGVRIEEDVVVTDSGMELLTCVPRTVEEIEACMAGSDKAFTPFSGPK
;
A
#
# COMPACT_ATOMS: atom_id res chain seq x y z
N MET A 1 -22.66 -15.35 16.48
CA MET A 1 -22.00 -14.07 16.80
C MET A 1 -21.73 -14.01 18.29
N ALA A 2 -20.59 -14.54 18.74
CA ALA A 2 -20.11 -14.27 20.09
C ALA A 2 -19.48 -12.87 20.05
N ALA A 3 -20.04 -11.92 20.80
CA ALA A 3 -19.41 -10.62 20.98
C ALA A 3 -18.00 -10.84 21.54
N ALA A 4 -16.97 -10.49 20.77
CA ALA A 4 -15.59 -10.54 21.26
C ALA A 4 -15.50 -9.59 22.47
N THR A 5 -15.31 -10.15 23.66
CA THR A 5 -15.32 -9.45 24.95
C THR A 5 -14.03 -8.66 25.22
N GLY A 6 -13.39 -8.11 24.17
CA GLY A 6 -12.11 -7.39 24.24
C GLY A 6 -12.20 -5.97 23.69
N SER A 7 -11.22 -5.12 24.03
CA SER A 7 -11.12 -3.77 23.48
C SER A 7 -10.97 -3.82 21.95
N SER A 8 -11.55 -2.83 21.28
CA SER A 8 -11.43 -2.65 19.83
C SER A 8 -11.22 -1.18 19.49
N PHE A 9 -10.45 -0.91 18.44
CA PHE A 9 -10.45 0.38 17.77
C PHE A 9 -11.72 0.50 16.93
N TRP A 10 -12.41 1.63 17.04
CA TRP A 10 -13.65 1.89 16.31
C TRP A 10 -13.90 3.39 16.21
N LEU A 11 -14.29 3.86 15.01
CA LEU A 11 -14.63 5.27 14.75
C LEU A 11 -16.15 5.51 14.70
N GLY A 12 -16.96 4.55 15.15
CA GLY A 12 -18.42 4.65 15.15
C GLY A 12 -19.06 4.28 13.81
N ASN A 13 -20.35 4.56 13.66
CA ASN A 13 -21.14 4.30 12.44
C ASN A 13 -20.95 2.87 11.90
N GLU A 14 -20.76 2.75 10.58
CA GLU A 14 -20.50 1.52 9.84
C GLU A 14 -19.00 1.17 9.76
N THR A 15 -18.14 1.86 10.53
CA THR A 15 -16.68 1.60 10.49
C THR A 15 -16.31 0.29 11.17
N LEU A 16 -15.22 -0.33 10.72
CA LEU A 16 -14.78 -1.63 11.23
C LEU A 16 -14.32 -1.54 12.71
N LYS A 17 -14.76 -2.49 13.52
CA LYS A 17 -14.21 -2.72 14.86
C LYS A 17 -12.98 -3.61 14.75
N VAL A 18 -11.79 -3.05 14.99
CA VAL A 18 -10.53 -3.79 14.92
C VAL A 18 -10.15 -4.25 16.33
N PRO A 19 -10.20 -5.56 16.65
CA PRO A 19 -9.88 -6.03 17.98
C PRO A 19 -8.40 -5.82 18.30
N LEU A 20 -8.07 -5.34 19.50
CA LEU A 20 -6.67 -5.18 19.92
C LEU A 20 -5.94 -6.53 20.06
N ALA A 21 -6.68 -7.64 20.06
CA ALA A 21 -6.16 -9.00 19.94
C ALA A 21 -5.33 -9.21 18.66
N LEU A 22 -5.57 -8.43 17.59
CA LEU A 22 -4.74 -8.42 16.38
C LEU A 22 -3.26 -8.19 16.74
N PHE A 23 -2.99 -7.09 17.45
CA PHE A 23 -1.63 -6.70 17.82
C PHE A 23 -1.03 -7.68 18.85
N ALA A 24 -1.84 -8.21 19.76
CA ALA A 24 -1.39 -9.25 20.70
C ALA A 24 -0.96 -10.55 19.97
N LEU A 25 -1.66 -10.93 18.90
CA LEU A 25 -1.27 -12.06 18.05
C LEU A 25 0.05 -11.76 17.32
N ASN A 26 0.22 -10.54 16.80
CA ASN A 26 1.46 -10.12 16.14
C ASN A 26 2.67 -10.17 17.08
N ARG A 27 2.56 -9.65 18.31
CA ARG A 27 3.62 -9.79 19.32
C ARG A 27 3.96 -11.25 19.60
N ARG A 28 2.94 -12.12 19.71
CA ARG A 28 3.13 -13.55 19.93
C ARG A 28 3.89 -14.22 18.76
N ARG A 29 3.46 -13.96 17.52
CA ARG A 29 4.10 -14.47 16.29
C ARG A 29 5.57 -14.03 16.21
N LEU A 30 5.85 -12.77 16.54
CA LEU A 30 7.22 -12.26 16.60
C LEU A 30 8.06 -13.00 17.64
N CYS A 31 7.55 -13.17 18.87
CA CYS A 31 8.26 -13.94 19.90
C CYS A 31 8.47 -15.41 19.48
N GLU A 32 7.47 -16.07 18.90
CA GLU A 32 7.60 -17.44 18.41
C GLU A 32 8.69 -17.57 17.35
N ARG A 33 8.82 -16.59 16.45
CA ARG A 33 9.86 -16.55 15.45
C ARG A 33 11.24 -16.31 16.06
N LEU A 34 11.36 -15.30 16.93
CA LEU A 34 12.62 -14.98 17.63
C LEU A 34 13.11 -16.14 18.51
N ARG A 35 12.21 -16.87 19.20
CA ARG A 35 12.57 -18.05 20.01
C ARG A 35 13.17 -19.20 19.20
N LYS A 36 12.87 -19.27 17.89
CA LYS A 36 13.45 -20.27 16.98
C LYS A 36 14.79 -19.83 16.40
N ASN A 37 15.13 -18.54 16.49
CA ASN A 37 16.41 -18.05 16.00
C ASN A 37 17.53 -18.37 17.01
N PRO A 38 18.56 -19.15 16.62
CA PRO A 38 19.62 -19.59 17.54
C PRO A 38 20.53 -18.47 18.04
N ALA A 39 20.52 -17.29 17.39
CA ALA A 39 21.27 -16.12 17.83
C ALA A 39 20.56 -15.33 18.94
N VAL A 40 19.28 -15.60 19.20
CA VAL A 40 18.49 -14.91 20.23
C VAL A 40 18.83 -15.49 21.61
N GLN A 41 19.31 -14.63 22.51
CA GLN A 41 19.66 -15.02 23.87
C GLN A 41 18.39 -15.15 24.74
N ALA A 42 18.39 -16.08 25.70
CA ALA A 42 17.36 -16.11 26.73
C ALA A 42 17.35 -14.78 27.52
N GLY A 43 16.16 -14.27 27.88
CA GLY A 43 16.01 -12.96 28.52
C GLY A 43 16.18 -11.75 27.58
N SER A 44 16.12 -11.96 26.27
CA SER A 44 16.06 -10.86 25.29
C SER A 44 14.73 -10.11 25.39
N VAL A 45 14.78 -8.78 25.24
CA VAL A 45 13.60 -7.91 25.20
C VAL A 45 13.62 -7.12 23.91
N VAL A 46 12.55 -7.22 23.12
CA VAL A 46 12.33 -6.34 21.97
C VAL A 46 12.04 -4.93 22.49
N LEU A 47 12.67 -3.92 21.89
CA LEU A 47 12.43 -2.51 22.18
C LEU A 47 12.13 -1.76 20.88
N LEU A 48 10.93 -1.18 20.80
CA LEU A 48 10.51 -0.31 19.71
C LEU A 48 10.19 1.09 20.24
N GLN A 49 10.52 2.10 19.44
CA GLN A 49 10.18 3.51 19.69
C GLN A 49 9.12 3.93 18.66
N GLY A 50 7.99 4.44 19.15
CA GLY A 50 6.94 4.99 18.30
C GLY A 50 7.36 6.31 17.64
N GLY A 51 6.51 6.77 16.73
CA GLY A 51 6.62 8.09 16.13
C GLY A 51 6.35 9.22 17.12
N GLU A 52 6.79 10.41 16.75
CA GLU A 52 6.66 11.65 17.52
C GLU A 52 5.87 12.67 16.69
N GLU A 53 5.17 13.60 17.35
CA GLU A 53 4.57 14.73 16.63
C GLU A 53 5.65 15.57 15.95
N THR A 54 5.32 16.08 14.77
CA THR A 54 6.22 16.93 13.99
C THR A 54 5.49 18.20 13.57
N GLN A 55 6.27 19.24 13.26
CA GLN A 55 5.77 20.51 12.75
C GLN A 55 6.29 20.78 11.36
N ARG A 56 5.62 21.66 10.63
CA ARG A 56 6.09 22.13 9.33
C ARG A 56 7.28 23.08 9.53
N TYR A 57 8.48 22.58 9.23
CA TYR A 57 9.76 23.29 9.37
C TYR A 57 9.94 23.88 10.78
N CYS A 58 10.16 25.20 10.91
CA CYS A 58 10.37 25.89 12.18
C CYS A 58 9.10 26.55 12.75
N THR A 59 7.93 26.24 12.21
CA THR A 59 6.64 26.80 12.66
C THR A 59 6.00 25.97 13.77
N ASP A 60 4.87 26.45 14.32
CA ASP A 60 4.01 25.70 15.24
C ASP A 60 2.87 24.95 14.54
N THR A 61 2.84 24.94 13.20
CA THR A 61 1.83 24.20 12.43
C THR A 61 2.11 22.71 12.52
N GLY A 62 1.33 22.01 13.34
CA GLY A 62 1.42 20.55 13.51
C GLY A 62 1.09 19.79 12.22
N VAL A 63 1.88 18.75 11.95
CA VAL A 63 1.53 17.71 10.97
C VAL A 63 0.65 16.69 11.67
N LEU A 64 -0.42 16.25 11.03
CA LEU A 64 -1.26 15.20 11.58
C LEU A 64 -0.43 13.93 11.80
N PHE A 65 -0.45 13.42 13.03
CA PHE A 65 0.34 12.25 13.40
C PHE A 65 -0.24 10.96 12.81
N ARG A 66 0.63 10.20 12.15
CA ARG A 66 0.44 8.80 11.73
C ARG A 66 1.59 8.00 12.34
N GLN A 67 1.26 6.87 12.98
CA GLN A 67 2.23 6.04 13.70
C GLN A 67 3.30 5.42 12.79
N GLU A 68 4.48 5.12 13.34
CA GLU A 68 5.50 4.30 12.68
C GLU A 68 4.98 2.85 12.50
N SER A 69 5.19 2.28 11.30
CA SER A 69 4.51 1.05 10.86
C SER A 69 4.86 -0.20 11.67
N PHE A 70 6.12 -0.39 12.08
CA PHE A 70 6.49 -1.53 12.92
C PHE A 70 5.95 -1.40 14.35
N PHE A 71 5.96 -0.19 14.91
CA PHE A 71 5.34 0.10 16.20
C PHE A 71 3.84 -0.12 16.17
N HIS A 72 3.17 0.36 15.11
CA HIS A 72 1.76 0.10 14.88
C HIS A 72 1.48 -1.40 14.79
N TRP A 73 2.22 -2.14 13.96
CA TRP A 73 2.05 -3.59 13.80
C TRP A 73 2.12 -4.36 15.12
N ALA A 74 2.99 -3.94 16.03
CA ALA A 74 3.19 -4.59 17.32
C ALA A 74 2.18 -4.16 18.39
N PHE A 75 1.66 -2.92 18.36
CA PHE A 75 0.90 -2.35 19.49
C PHE A 75 -0.44 -1.68 19.15
N GLY A 76 -0.67 -1.26 17.90
CA GLY A 76 -1.88 -0.50 17.52
C GLY A 76 -1.96 0.89 18.16
N VAL A 77 -0.87 1.41 18.71
CA VAL A 77 -0.92 2.66 19.48
C VAL A 77 -1.04 3.87 18.57
N THR A 78 -2.07 4.70 18.82
CA THR A 78 -2.33 5.92 18.05
C THR A 78 -1.68 7.17 18.65
N ASP A 79 -1.23 7.08 19.90
CA ASP A 79 -0.66 8.20 20.64
C ASP A 79 0.84 8.38 20.28
N PRO A 80 1.33 9.63 20.09
CA PRO A 80 2.72 9.91 19.79
C PRO A 80 3.63 9.78 21.02
N GLY A 81 4.94 9.68 20.80
CA GLY A 81 5.96 9.73 21.87
C GLY A 81 5.98 8.52 22.79
N CYS A 82 5.46 7.38 22.32
CA CYS A 82 5.42 6.13 23.09
C CYS A 82 6.63 5.23 22.80
N TYR A 83 6.95 4.34 23.74
CA TYR A 83 7.82 3.18 23.50
C TYR A 83 7.06 1.90 23.85
N GLY A 84 7.54 0.76 23.36
CA GLY A 84 6.90 -0.52 23.56
C GLY A 84 7.96 -1.60 23.67
N THR A 85 7.82 -2.46 24.66
CA THR A 85 8.72 -3.60 24.86
C THR A 85 7.96 -4.92 24.86
N ILE A 86 8.64 -5.96 24.43
CA ILE A 86 8.12 -7.33 24.41
C ILE A 86 9.21 -8.26 24.94
N ASP A 87 8.99 -8.86 26.10
CA ASP A 87 9.87 -9.90 26.62
C ASP A 87 9.76 -11.14 25.73
N VAL A 88 10.87 -11.55 25.11
CA VAL A 88 10.83 -12.63 24.12
C VAL A 88 10.47 -13.97 24.77
N GLY A 89 10.92 -14.22 26.01
CA GLY A 89 10.67 -15.50 26.70
C GLY A 89 9.21 -15.71 27.06
N THR A 90 8.56 -14.68 27.58
CA THR A 90 7.20 -14.73 28.14
C THR A 90 6.14 -14.19 27.19
N GLY A 91 6.52 -13.34 26.23
CA GLY A 91 5.59 -12.58 25.39
C GLY A 91 4.96 -11.38 26.12
N LYS A 92 5.38 -11.08 27.36
CA LYS A 92 4.85 -9.96 28.14
C LYS A 92 5.16 -8.65 27.45
N SER A 93 4.13 -7.83 27.28
CA SER A 93 4.17 -6.54 26.61
C SER A 93 4.03 -5.37 27.58
N THR A 94 4.93 -4.40 27.50
CA THR A 94 4.87 -3.16 28.30
C THR A 94 4.84 -1.95 27.37
N LEU A 95 3.84 -1.09 27.55
CA LEU A 95 3.74 0.19 26.84
C LEU A 95 4.27 1.32 27.74
N PHE A 96 5.07 2.21 27.17
CA PHE A 96 5.57 3.41 27.84
C PHE A 96 4.92 4.63 27.20
N VAL A 97 4.13 5.37 27.97
CA VAL A 97 3.38 6.54 27.49
C VAL A 97 4.00 7.84 28.03
N PRO A 98 3.89 8.97 27.31
CA PRO A 98 4.35 10.26 27.84
C PRO A 98 3.69 10.62 29.18
N ARG A 99 4.47 11.13 30.12
CA ARG A 99 3.92 11.80 31.31
C ARG A 99 3.56 13.24 30.93
N LEU A 100 2.27 13.49 30.76
CA LEU A 100 1.80 14.78 30.25
C LEU A 100 1.69 15.85 31.34
N PRO A 101 2.00 17.12 31.04
CA PRO A 101 1.85 18.23 31.98
C PRO A 101 0.36 18.59 32.19
N ALA A 102 0.05 19.25 33.31
CA ALA A 102 -1.33 19.64 33.63
C ALA A 102 -2.00 20.52 32.55
N SER A 103 -1.23 21.36 31.85
CA SER A 103 -1.73 22.19 30.74
C SER A 103 -2.29 21.39 29.57
N TYR A 104 -1.89 20.11 29.39
CA TYR A 104 -2.44 19.23 28.36
C TYR A 104 -3.97 19.11 28.46
N ALA A 105 -4.50 19.11 29.69
CA ALA A 105 -5.94 19.10 29.96
C ALA A 105 -6.68 20.31 29.37
N THR A 106 -5.99 21.45 29.23
CA THR A 106 -6.55 22.68 28.65
C THR A 106 -6.50 22.65 27.12
N TRP A 107 -5.39 22.18 26.53
CA TRP A 107 -5.12 22.34 25.10
C TRP A 107 -5.48 21.12 24.24
N MET A 108 -5.18 19.92 24.72
CA MET A 108 -5.19 18.71 23.90
C MET A 108 -6.28 17.72 24.31
N GLY A 109 -6.67 17.72 25.58
CA GLY A 109 -7.77 16.91 26.10
C GLY A 109 -7.43 16.19 27.40
N LYS A 110 -8.25 15.19 27.74
CA LYS A 110 -8.15 14.47 29.03
C LYS A 110 -6.78 13.83 29.21
N ILE A 111 -6.14 14.06 30.36
CA ILE A 111 -4.95 13.30 30.78
C ILE A 111 -5.43 11.93 31.25
N HIS A 112 -5.15 10.91 30.45
CA HIS A 112 -5.52 9.53 30.74
C HIS A 112 -4.51 8.85 31.68
N SER A 113 -5.00 7.89 32.48
CA SER A 113 -4.16 7.12 33.40
C SER A 113 -3.42 5.98 32.70
N LYS A 114 -2.39 5.42 33.36
CA LYS A 114 -1.72 4.20 32.90
C LYS A 114 -2.70 3.03 32.72
N GLU A 115 -3.64 2.88 33.65
CA GLU A 115 -4.67 1.82 33.60
C GLU A 115 -5.61 1.99 32.39
N TYR A 116 -5.96 3.22 32.03
CA TYR A 116 -6.75 3.48 30.82
C TYR A 116 -6.03 2.95 29.56
N PHE A 117 -4.73 3.24 29.42
CA PHE A 117 -3.97 2.76 28.26
C PHE A 117 -3.78 1.24 28.28
N LYS A 118 -3.66 0.65 29.47
CA LYS A 118 -3.56 -0.80 29.65
C LYS A 118 -4.82 -1.50 29.13
N GLU A 119 -5.99 -0.99 29.53
CA GLU A 119 -7.29 -1.48 29.05
C GLU A 119 -7.49 -1.20 27.55
N LYS A 120 -7.19 0.04 27.11
CA LYS A 120 -7.33 0.48 25.71
C LYS A 120 -6.55 -0.43 24.76
N TYR A 121 -5.28 -0.71 25.06
CA TYR A 121 -4.37 -1.42 24.16
C TYR A 121 -4.19 -2.91 24.48
N ALA A 122 -4.86 -3.41 25.53
CA ALA A 122 -4.77 -4.80 25.96
C ALA A 122 -3.31 -5.29 26.09
N VAL A 123 -2.47 -4.47 26.72
CA VAL A 123 -1.07 -4.79 27.06
C VAL A 123 -0.97 -5.25 28.52
N ASP A 124 0.11 -5.94 28.86
CA ASP A 124 0.26 -6.52 30.20
C ASP A 124 0.60 -5.47 31.27
N ASP A 125 1.33 -4.43 30.88
CA ASP A 125 1.74 -3.34 31.76
C ASP A 125 1.87 -2.00 31.02
N VAL A 126 1.72 -0.91 31.76
CA VAL A 126 1.91 0.46 31.27
C VAL A 126 2.75 1.26 32.26
N GLN A 127 3.79 1.91 31.77
CA GLN A 127 4.68 2.79 32.52
C GLN A 127 4.83 4.14 31.82
N TYR A 128 5.49 5.11 32.46
CA TYR A 128 5.78 6.37 31.79
C TYR A 128 7.10 6.30 31.00
N ALA A 129 7.19 7.03 29.89
CA ALA A 129 8.37 7.06 29.02
C ALA A 129 9.64 7.50 29.76
N ASP A 130 9.52 8.45 30.71
CA ASP A 130 10.64 8.88 31.57
C ASP A 130 11.14 7.80 32.54
N GLU A 131 10.38 6.72 32.74
CA GLU A 131 10.72 5.61 33.65
C GLU A 131 11.37 4.41 32.92
N ILE A 132 11.50 4.45 31.58
CA ILE A 132 11.89 3.30 30.75
C ILE A 132 13.21 2.66 31.18
N ALA A 133 14.23 3.47 31.46
CA ALA A 133 15.54 2.97 31.88
C ALA A 133 15.46 2.21 33.20
N SER A 134 14.73 2.75 34.19
CA SER A 134 14.57 2.12 35.50
C SER A 134 13.79 0.81 35.41
N VAL A 135 12.71 0.79 34.63
CA VAL A 135 11.90 -0.41 34.40
C VAL A 135 12.71 -1.50 33.72
N LEU A 136 13.43 -1.19 32.64
CA LEU A 136 14.28 -2.16 31.96
C LEU A 136 15.44 -2.64 32.84
N THR A 137 16.06 -1.77 33.64
CA THR A 137 17.08 -2.20 34.61
C THR A 137 16.50 -3.19 35.63
N SER A 138 15.28 -2.96 36.12
CA SER A 138 14.62 -3.86 37.07
C SER A 138 14.27 -5.23 36.49
N GLN A 139 14.02 -5.30 35.17
CA GLN A 139 13.77 -6.56 34.46
C GLN A 139 15.05 -7.37 34.23
N GLY A 140 16.20 -6.70 34.16
CA GLY A 140 17.50 -7.34 33.95
C GLY A 140 17.62 -8.09 32.61
N PRO A 141 17.27 -7.49 31.45
CA PRO A 141 17.36 -8.16 30.17
C PRO A 141 18.82 -8.50 29.82
N SER A 142 19.03 -9.64 29.16
CA SER A 142 20.36 -10.01 28.67
C SER A 142 20.81 -9.12 27.51
N VAL A 143 19.87 -8.81 26.61
CA VAL A 143 20.07 -7.94 25.45
C VAL A 143 18.75 -7.27 25.06
N LEU A 144 18.83 -6.01 24.63
CA LEU A 144 17.74 -5.30 23.97
C LEU A 144 17.83 -5.52 22.47
N LEU A 145 16.76 -6.05 21.87
CA LEU A 145 16.64 -6.20 20.42
C LEU A 145 15.96 -4.97 19.85
N THR A 146 16.69 -4.16 19.10
CA THR A 146 16.21 -2.90 18.52
C THR A 146 16.07 -3.01 17.01
N LEU A 147 15.23 -2.14 16.43
CA LEU A 147 14.91 -2.20 15.00
C LEU A 147 15.88 -1.36 14.18
N ARG A 148 16.73 -2.01 13.38
CA ARG A 148 17.55 -1.33 12.36
C ARG A 148 17.70 -2.22 11.14
N GLY A 149 17.41 -1.68 9.96
CA GLY A 149 17.54 -2.38 8.69
C GLY A 149 17.20 -1.44 7.54
N VAL A 150 17.42 -1.89 6.31
CA VAL A 150 17.19 -1.09 5.11
C VAL A 150 15.82 -1.46 4.53
N ASN A 151 14.96 -0.47 4.33
CA ASN A 151 13.77 -0.63 3.50
C ASN A 151 14.20 -0.65 2.03
N THR A 152 13.82 -1.71 1.30
CA THR A 152 14.37 -2.01 -0.03
C THR A 152 13.72 -1.24 -1.18
N ASP A 153 12.70 -0.43 -0.89
CA ASP A 153 12.06 0.49 -1.85
C ASP A 153 12.61 1.91 -1.71
N SER A 154 12.70 2.42 -0.47
CA SER A 154 13.18 3.78 -0.19
C SER A 154 14.69 3.89 -0.01
N GLY A 155 15.38 2.77 0.23
CA GLY A 155 16.79 2.75 0.63
C GLY A 155 17.06 3.34 2.03
N SER A 156 16.02 3.76 2.74
CA SER A 156 16.15 4.36 4.07
C SER A 156 16.45 3.31 5.13
N VAL A 157 17.24 3.71 6.12
CA VAL A 157 17.53 2.87 7.30
C VAL A 157 16.49 3.13 8.38
N CYS A 158 15.81 2.09 8.86
CA CYS A 158 14.88 2.17 9.97
C CYS A 158 15.56 2.79 11.21
N ARG A 159 14.91 3.78 11.83
CA ARG A 159 15.42 4.47 13.02
C ARG A 159 15.41 3.52 14.22
N GLU A 160 16.60 3.26 14.75
CA GLU A 160 16.76 2.45 15.96
C GLU A 160 16.21 3.18 17.19
N ALA A 161 15.51 2.44 18.07
CA ALA A 161 14.99 2.97 19.32
C ALA A 161 16.12 3.45 20.23
N SER A 162 15.95 4.62 20.83
CA SER A 162 16.91 5.19 21.78
C SER A 162 16.19 5.89 22.94
N PHE A 163 16.78 5.85 24.13
CA PHE A 163 16.31 6.56 25.31
C PHE A 163 17.50 6.91 26.23
N GLU A 164 17.30 7.86 27.14
CA GLU A 164 18.36 8.28 28.07
C GLU A 164 18.85 7.10 28.94
N GLY A 165 20.12 6.75 28.78
CA GLY A 165 20.76 5.67 29.52
C GLY A 165 20.66 4.28 28.90
N ILE A 166 20.20 4.16 27.65
CA ILE A 166 20.23 2.91 26.87
C ILE A 166 21.65 2.34 26.74
N SER A 167 22.69 3.19 26.78
CA SER A 167 24.10 2.79 26.73
C SER A 167 24.57 1.88 27.87
N ARG A 168 23.75 1.73 28.92
CA ARG A 168 23.99 0.80 30.04
C ARG A 168 23.58 -0.65 29.73
N PHE A 169 22.89 -0.87 28.62
CA PHE A 169 22.37 -2.16 28.20
C PHE A 169 23.19 -2.71 27.03
N ASN A 170 23.23 -4.03 26.92
CA ASN A 170 23.65 -4.67 25.67
C ASN A 170 22.54 -4.49 24.65
N VAL A 171 22.88 -4.01 23.45
CA VAL A 171 21.93 -3.77 22.36
C VAL A 171 22.35 -4.58 21.15
N ASN A 172 21.39 -5.26 20.52
CA ASN A 172 21.54 -5.88 19.21
C ASN A 172 20.50 -5.29 18.27
N ASN A 173 20.96 -4.71 17.16
CA ASN A 173 20.11 -4.04 16.20
C ASN A 173 20.02 -4.76 14.85
N THR A 174 20.54 -5.99 14.76
CA THR A 174 20.59 -6.75 13.49
C THR A 174 19.58 -7.89 13.44
N ILE A 175 19.27 -8.51 14.58
CA ILE A 175 18.39 -9.69 14.63
C ILE A 175 16.92 -9.30 14.37
N LEU A 176 16.44 -8.20 14.96
CA LEU A 176 15.00 -7.92 14.99
C LEU A 176 14.41 -7.65 13.60
N HIS A 177 15.08 -6.82 12.79
CA HIS A 177 14.54 -6.34 11.52
C HIS A 177 14.10 -7.46 10.57
N PRO A 178 14.96 -8.43 10.18
CA PRO A 178 14.54 -9.49 9.26
C PRO A 178 13.38 -10.33 9.83
N GLU A 179 13.32 -10.52 11.15
CA GLU A 179 12.30 -11.37 11.78
C GLU A 179 10.93 -10.70 11.84
N ILE A 180 10.88 -9.42 12.24
CA ILE A 180 9.61 -8.66 12.28
C ILE A 180 9.12 -8.33 10.87
N VAL A 181 10.02 -8.09 9.92
CA VAL A 181 9.67 -7.93 8.50
C VAL A 181 8.99 -9.19 7.99
N GLU A 182 9.55 -10.38 8.25
CA GLU A 182 8.95 -11.62 7.77
C GLU A 182 7.58 -11.88 8.43
N CYS A 183 7.39 -11.51 9.70
CA CYS A 183 6.05 -11.57 10.31
C CYS A 183 5.03 -10.64 9.64
N ARG A 184 5.46 -9.48 9.10
CA ARG A 184 4.58 -8.54 8.36
C ARG A 184 4.24 -8.99 6.94
N VAL A 185 5.13 -9.76 6.29
CA VAL A 185 4.87 -10.33 4.96
C VAL A 185 3.59 -11.18 4.98
N PHE A 186 3.43 -12.00 6.02
CA PHE A 186 2.29 -12.92 6.17
C PHE A 186 1.19 -12.32 7.07
N LYS A 187 0.04 -12.01 6.47
CA LYS A 187 -1.09 -11.42 7.18
C LYS A 187 -1.86 -12.49 7.94
N THR A 188 -2.25 -12.16 9.17
CA THR A 188 -3.21 -12.93 9.96
C THR A 188 -4.63 -12.68 9.47
N ASP A 189 -5.57 -13.56 9.81
CA ASP A 189 -6.98 -13.36 9.47
C ASP A 189 -7.54 -12.04 10.00
N MET A 190 -7.08 -11.60 11.18
CA MET A 190 -7.50 -10.31 11.76
C MET A 190 -6.96 -9.12 10.96
N GLU A 191 -5.74 -9.21 10.40
CA GLU A 191 -5.21 -8.19 9.49
C GLU A 191 -5.95 -8.21 8.15
N LEU A 192 -6.26 -9.40 7.62
CA LEU A 192 -7.03 -9.56 6.38
C LEU A 192 -8.44 -8.96 6.49
N GLU A 193 -9.11 -9.05 7.64
CA GLU A 193 -10.40 -8.36 7.85
C GLU A 193 -10.28 -6.84 7.72
N VAL A 194 -9.16 -6.25 8.18
CA VAL A 194 -8.93 -4.81 7.99
C VAL A 194 -8.67 -4.48 6.53
N LEU A 195 -7.88 -5.31 5.83
CA LEU A 195 -7.56 -5.11 4.41
C LEU A 195 -8.79 -5.31 3.50
N ARG A 196 -9.69 -6.26 3.83
CA ARG A 196 -11.00 -6.40 3.18
C ARG A 196 -11.85 -5.14 3.36
N TYR A 197 -11.83 -4.56 4.57
CA TYR A 197 -12.55 -3.32 4.84
C TYR A 197 -11.96 -2.13 4.09
N THR A 198 -10.64 -1.98 4.05
CA THR A 198 -10.00 -0.87 3.32
C THR A 198 -10.32 -0.97 1.83
N ASN A 199 -10.20 -2.17 1.26
CA ASN A 199 -10.59 -2.44 -0.12
C ASN A 199 -12.06 -2.15 -0.40
N ARG A 200 -12.96 -2.54 0.50
CA ARG A 200 -14.40 -2.27 0.34
C ARG A 200 -14.68 -0.77 0.25
N ILE A 201 -14.18 0.02 1.20
CA ILE A 201 -14.42 1.47 1.23
C ILE A 201 -13.76 2.16 0.02
N SER A 202 -12.51 1.85 -0.29
CA SER A 202 -11.82 2.44 -1.44
C SER A 202 -12.50 2.05 -2.76
N SER A 203 -12.99 0.80 -2.89
CA SER A 203 -13.80 0.37 -4.04
C SER A 203 -15.14 1.11 -4.14
N GLU A 204 -15.82 1.34 -3.01
CA GLU A 204 -17.02 2.18 -2.95
C GLU A 204 -16.73 3.61 -3.42
N ALA A 205 -15.63 4.21 -2.94
CA ALA A 205 -15.21 5.55 -3.33
C ALA A 205 -14.87 5.65 -4.83
N HIS A 206 -14.13 4.69 -5.39
CA HIS A 206 -13.85 4.61 -6.83
C HIS A 206 -15.12 4.56 -7.69
N ARG A 207 -16.14 3.83 -7.24
CA ARG A 207 -17.45 3.79 -7.92
C ARG A 207 -18.16 5.14 -7.86
N GLU A 208 -18.12 5.84 -6.73
CA GLU A 208 -18.70 7.18 -6.65
C GLU A 208 -17.95 8.19 -7.51
N VAL A 209 -16.62 8.08 -7.62
CA VAL A 209 -15.80 8.88 -8.54
C VAL A 209 -16.18 8.62 -10.00
N MET A 210 -16.28 7.36 -10.43
CA MET A 210 -16.73 7.02 -11.79
C MET A 210 -18.13 7.57 -12.13
N LYS A 211 -19.06 7.59 -11.17
CA LYS A 211 -20.39 8.21 -11.35
C LYS A 211 -20.37 9.73 -11.33
N ALA A 212 -19.36 10.32 -10.68
CA ALA A 212 -19.29 11.75 -10.45
C ALA A 212 -18.60 12.51 -11.59
N VAL A 213 -17.55 11.90 -12.17
CA VAL A 213 -16.69 12.51 -13.18
C VAL A 213 -17.49 13.08 -14.36
N LYS A 214 -17.10 14.26 -14.80
CA LYS A 214 -17.64 14.93 -15.97
C LYS A 214 -16.51 15.66 -16.70
N VAL A 215 -16.61 15.71 -18.02
CA VAL A 215 -15.81 16.62 -18.84
C VAL A 215 -15.93 18.05 -18.31
N GLY A 216 -14.79 18.74 -18.21
CA GLY A 216 -14.67 20.10 -17.69
C GLY A 216 -14.30 20.20 -16.21
N MET A 217 -14.39 19.10 -15.45
CA MET A 217 -13.90 19.06 -14.06
C MET A 217 -12.37 19.04 -14.01
N LYS A 218 -11.80 19.46 -12.88
CA LYS A 218 -10.39 19.26 -12.55
C LYS A 218 -10.17 17.87 -11.94
N GLU A 219 -8.99 17.30 -12.18
CA GLU A 219 -8.59 16.01 -11.60
C GLU A 219 -8.70 16.02 -10.06
N TYR A 220 -8.25 17.10 -9.39
CA TYR A 220 -8.32 17.24 -7.93
C TYR A 220 -9.75 17.21 -7.37
N GLU A 221 -10.79 17.49 -8.18
CA GLU A 221 -12.17 17.39 -7.71
C GLU A 221 -12.54 15.92 -7.44
N MET A 222 -11.94 14.99 -8.20
CA MET A 222 -12.13 13.55 -8.02
C MET A 222 -11.30 13.00 -6.86
N GLU A 223 -10.06 13.48 -6.69
CA GLU A 223 -9.25 13.26 -5.48
C GLU A 223 -10.04 13.67 -4.22
N SER A 224 -10.54 14.90 -4.20
CA SER A 224 -11.30 15.43 -3.05
C SER A 224 -12.57 14.62 -2.76
N LEU A 225 -13.30 14.19 -3.79
CA LEU A 225 -14.49 13.36 -3.64
C LEU A 225 -14.14 11.98 -3.06
N PHE A 226 -13.06 11.36 -3.55
CA PHE A 226 -12.57 10.07 -3.07
C PHE A 226 -12.22 10.16 -1.58
N GLU A 227 -11.37 11.10 -1.19
CA GLU A 227 -10.97 11.30 0.20
C GLU A 227 -12.16 11.63 1.10
N HIS A 228 -13.10 12.44 0.60
CA HIS A 228 -14.32 12.76 1.34
C HIS A 228 -15.16 11.51 1.60
N TYR A 229 -15.32 10.62 0.62
CA TYR A 229 -16.03 9.35 0.80
C TYR A 229 -15.31 8.47 1.83
N CYS A 230 -14.01 8.22 1.60
CA CYS A 230 -13.17 7.37 2.45
C CYS A 230 -13.18 7.83 3.91
N TYR A 231 -13.06 9.14 4.14
CA TYR A 231 -13.05 9.65 5.50
C TYR A 231 -14.46 9.66 6.12
N SER A 232 -15.46 10.20 5.44
CA SER A 232 -16.80 10.38 6.04
C SER A 232 -17.58 9.08 6.21
N ARG A 233 -17.40 8.11 5.31
CA ARG A 233 -18.08 6.80 5.34
C ARG A 233 -17.21 5.72 5.95
N GLY A 234 -15.91 5.75 5.67
CA GLY A 234 -14.96 4.72 6.09
C GLY A 234 -14.15 5.04 7.33
N GLY A 235 -14.16 6.29 7.82
CA GLY A 235 -13.28 6.72 8.91
C GLY A 235 -11.80 6.76 8.54
N MET A 236 -11.46 6.74 7.25
CA MET A 236 -10.09 6.78 6.75
C MET A 236 -9.59 8.23 6.72
N ARG A 237 -9.00 8.67 7.83
CA ARG A 237 -8.50 10.05 7.95
C ARG A 237 -7.28 10.33 7.08
N HIS A 238 -6.50 9.29 6.79
CA HIS A 238 -5.35 9.34 5.89
C HIS A 238 -5.66 8.53 4.63
N SER A 239 -5.09 8.96 3.52
CA SER A 239 -4.89 8.13 2.33
C SER A 239 -3.59 7.35 2.50
N SER A 240 -3.47 6.18 1.88
CA SER A 240 -2.26 5.35 1.95
C SER A 240 -1.07 5.98 1.22
N TYR A 241 -1.35 6.84 0.25
CA TYR A 241 -0.40 7.62 -0.55
C TYR A 241 -1.13 8.83 -1.13
N THR A 242 -0.40 9.76 -1.75
CA THR A 242 -1.01 10.89 -2.48
C THR A 242 -1.83 10.35 -3.66
N CYS A 243 -3.10 10.72 -3.76
CA CYS A 243 -3.96 10.28 -4.87
C CYS A 243 -3.40 10.69 -6.23
N ILE A 244 -3.44 9.77 -7.18
CA ILE A 244 -2.95 9.94 -8.55
C ILE A 244 -4.17 10.02 -9.46
N CYS A 245 -4.56 11.21 -9.91
CA CYS A 245 -5.76 11.41 -10.71
C CYS A 245 -5.44 11.80 -12.16
N GLY A 246 -4.65 10.99 -12.88
CA GLY A 246 -4.18 11.35 -14.21
C GLY A 246 -5.27 11.27 -15.29
N SER A 247 -5.47 12.37 -16.03
CA SER A 247 -6.36 12.44 -17.21
C SER A 247 -5.61 12.76 -18.50
N GLY A 248 -6.04 12.15 -19.62
CA GLY A 248 -5.36 12.27 -20.90
C GLY A 248 -3.91 11.78 -20.81
N GLU A 249 -2.97 12.54 -21.33
CA GLU A 249 -1.53 12.24 -21.29
C GLU A 249 -0.96 12.04 -19.88
N ASN A 250 -1.57 12.64 -18.84
CA ASN A 250 -1.12 12.47 -17.45
C ASN A 250 -1.26 11.02 -16.97
N SER A 251 -2.13 10.23 -17.58
CA SER A 251 -2.24 8.79 -17.28
C SER A 251 -0.99 7.97 -17.68
N ALA A 252 -0.05 8.54 -18.43
CA ALA A 252 1.26 7.94 -18.68
C ALA A 252 2.32 8.29 -17.60
N VAL A 253 2.02 9.18 -16.66
CA VAL A 253 2.93 9.59 -15.59
C VAL A 253 2.61 8.79 -14.33
N LEU A 254 3.44 7.78 -14.04
CA LEU A 254 3.09 6.70 -13.11
C LEU A 254 2.71 7.17 -11.69
N HIS A 255 3.46 8.11 -11.13
CA HIS A 255 3.19 8.74 -9.83
C HIS A 255 2.83 10.23 -9.99
N TYR A 256 1.89 10.54 -10.88
CA TYR A 256 1.28 11.87 -11.01
C TYR A 256 0.58 12.31 -9.69
N GLY A 257 0.16 13.57 -9.56
CA GLY A 257 -0.57 14.06 -8.38
C GLY A 257 0.30 14.60 -7.24
N HIS A 258 1.61 14.37 -7.27
CA HIS A 258 2.54 15.02 -6.34
C HIS A 258 2.59 16.55 -6.54
N ALA A 259 3.21 17.29 -5.61
CA ALA A 259 3.21 18.76 -5.61
C ALA A 259 3.76 19.44 -6.89
N GLY A 260 4.56 18.74 -7.70
CA GLY A 260 5.07 19.27 -8.98
C GLY A 260 4.13 19.06 -10.16
N ALA A 261 3.11 18.21 -10.00
CA ALA A 261 2.12 17.85 -10.99
C ALA A 261 0.76 17.56 -10.28
N PRO A 262 0.14 18.58 -9.65
CA PRO A 262 -0.72 18.39 -8.47
C PRO A 262 -2.20 18.17 -8.82
N ASN A 263 -2.50 17.23 -9.74
CA ASN A 263 -3.88 16.92 -10.16
C ASN A 263 -4.67 18.15 -10.65
N ASP A 264 -4.04 19.04 -11.41
CA ASP A 264 -4.62 20.33 -11.81
C ASP A 264 -5.03 20.42 -13.28
N ARG A 265 -4.96 19.33 -14.05
CA ARG A 265 -5.45 19.32 -15.44
C ARG A 265 -6.97 19.28 -15.45
N THR A 266 -7.56 19.94 -16.46
CA THR A 266 -8.99 19.83 -16.74
C THR A 266 -9.23 18.58 -17.58
N ILE A 267 -10.11 17.71 -17.10
CA ILE A 267 -10.55 16.49 -17.78
C ILE A 267 -11.33 16.89 -19.04
N GLN A 268 -10.87 16.43 -20.21
CA GLN A 268 -11.46 16.73 -21.52
C GLN A 268 -12.30 15.58 -22.05
N ASP A 269 -13.16 15.89 -23.03
CA ASP A 269 -13.85 14.86 -23.81
C ASP A 269 -12.84 14.03 -24.60
N GLY A 270 -13.02 12.71 -24.60
CA GLY A 270 -12.10 11.76 -25.25
C GLY A 270 -10.87 11.36 -24.44
N ASP A 271 -10.60 11.97 -23.27
CA ASP A 271 -9.52 11.53 -22.40
C ASP A 271 -9.78 10.12 -21.84
N MET A 272 -8.70 9.36 -21.65
CA MET A 272 -8.67 8.30 -20.64
C MET A 272 -8.35 8.92 -19.27
N CYS A 273 -9.06 8.50 -18.25
CA CYS A 273 -8.70 8.73 -16.85
C CYS A 273 -8.05 7.45 -16.31
N LEU A 274 -6.95 7.60 -15.60
CA LEU A 274 -6.30 6.56 -14.79
C LEU A 274 -6.22 7.12 -13.38
N PHE A 275 -7.11 6.65 -12.51
CA PHE A 275 -7.20 7.11 -11.14
C PHE A 275 -6.76 6.00 -10.20
N ASP A 276 -5.64 6.26 -9.55
CA ASP A 276 -4.96 5.38 -8.61
C ASP A 276 -5.03 6.03 -7.23
N MET A 277 -5.88 5.45 -6.37
CA MET A 277 -6.26 6.03 -5.08
C MET A 277 -6.61 4.93 -4.07
N GLY A 278 -6.10 5.07 -2.85
CA GLY A 278 -6.27 4.12 -1.76
C GLY A 278 -6.36 4.79 -0.40
N GLY A 279 -7.37 4.42 0.39
CA GLY A 279 -7.56 4.90 1.75
C GLY A 279 -6.81 4.07 2.81
N GLU A 280 -6.44 4.70 3.92
CA GLU A 280 -5.81 4.04 5.07
C GLU A 280 -6.78 3.99 6.26
N TYR A 281 -7.08 2.79 6.78
CA TYR A 281 -7.87 2.62 8.00
C TYR A 281 -7.00 2.06 9.12
N TYR A 282 -6.82 2.86 10.18
CA TYR A 282 -6.01 2.47 11.34
C TYR A 282 -4.62 1.96 10.93
N CYS A 283 -3.93 2.70 10.05
CA CYS A 283 -2.63 2.35 9.48
C CYS A 283 -2.59 1.15 8.52
N PHE A 284 -3.72 0.50 8.21
CA PHE A 284 -3.77 -0.52 7.16
C PHE A 284 -4.16 0.10 5.83
N SER A 285 -3.43 -0.26 4.78
CA SER A 285 -3.55 0.34 3.45
C SER A 285 -4.56 -0.38 2.55
N SER A 286 -4.92 0.29 1.46
CA SER A 286 -5.48 -0.30 0.23
C SER A 286 -4.85 0.41 -0.96
N ASP A 287 -4.79 -0.26 -2.11
CA ASP A 287 -4.19 0.30 -3.33
C ASP A 287 -5.01 -0.14 -4.55
N ILE A 288 -5.67 0.80 -5.20
CA ILE A 288 -6.63 0.47 -6.27
C ILE A 288 -6.52 1.51 -7.38
N THR A 289 -6.27 1.01 -8.58
CA THR A 289 -6.32 1.79 -9.81
C THR A 289 -7.54 1.44 -10.66
N CYS A 290 -8.30 2.46 -11.07
CA CYS A 290 -9.38 2.39 -12.05
C CYS A 290 -9.04 3.22 -13.28
N SER A 291 -9.09 2.60 -14.47
CA SER A 291 -8.97 3.29 -15.75
C SER A 291 -10.30 3.31 -16.50
N PHE A 292 -10.73 4.46 -17.03
CA PHE A 292 -12.02 4.63 -17.70
C PHE A 292 -12.05 5.86 -18.63
N PRO A 293 -12.92 5.91 -19.65
CA PRO A 293 -13.06 7.07 -20.52
C PRO A 293 -13.77 8.21 -19.78
N ALA A 294 -13.22 9.41 -19.82
CA ALA A 294 -13.75 10.58 -19.11
C ALA A 294 -15.22 10.91 -19.43
N ASN A 295 -15.66 10.59 -20.65
CA ASN A 295 -17.02 10.82 -21.15
C ASN A 295 -17.95 9.60 -20.97
N GLY A 296 -17.48 8.52 -20.35
CA GLY A 296 -18.26 7.32 -20.08
C GLY A 296 -18.46 6.38 -21.28
N LYS A 297 -17.76 6.59 -22.40
CA LYS A 297 -17.82 5.71 -23.59
C LYS A 297 -16.44 5.43 -24.17
N PHE A 298 -16.07 4.16 -24.23
CA PHE A 298 -14.77 3.78 -24.78
C PHE A 298 -14.77 3.94 -26.30
N THR A 299 -13.75 4.60 -26.85
CA THR A 299 -13.44 4.50 -28.28
C THR A 299 -12.87 3.13 -28.63
N ALA A 300 -12.76 2.80 -29.91
CA ALA A 300 -12.19 1.53 -30.35
C ALA A 300 -10.73 1.35 -29.87
N ASP A 301 -9.90 2.39 -29.99
CA ASP A 301 -8.50 2.36 -29.53
C ASP A 301 -8.42 2.25 -28.00
N GLN A 302 -9.24 3.01 -27.26
CA GLN A 302 -9.30 2.93 -25.80
C GLN A 302 -9.72 1.54 -25.32
N LYS A 303 -10.78 0.98 -25.91
CA LYS A 303 -11.27 -0.36 -25.61
C LYS A 303 -10.18 -1.41 -25.85
N ALA A 304 -9.48 -1.34 -26.98
CA ALA A 304 -8.47 -2.32 -27.32
C ALA A 304 -7.29 -2.34 -26.32
N ILE A 305 -6.78 -1.17 -25.93
CA ILE A 305 -5.72 -1.07 -24.91
C ILE A 305 -6.25 -1.48 -23.53
N TYR A 306 -7.46 -1.05 -23.18
CA TYR A 306 -8.08 -1.39 -21.91
C TYR A 306 -8.27 -2.90 -21.74
N GLU A 307 -8.86 -3.58 -22.73
CA GLU A 307 -9.09 -5.02 -22.70
C GLU A 307 -7.78 -5.83 -22.74
N ALA A 308 -6.70 -5.29 -23.32
CA ALA A 308 -5.37 -5.90 -23.25
C ALA A 308 -4.82 -5.94 -21.82
N VAL A 309 -4.94 -4.82 -21.10
CA VAL A 309 -4.55 -4.75 -19.68
C VAL A 309 -5.45 -5.66 -18.85
N LEU A 310 -6.78 -5.64 -19.07
CA LEU A 310 -7.71 -6.53 -18.38
C LEU A 310 -7.39 -8.01 -18.60
N ARG A 311 -6.98 -8.40 -19.81
CA ARG A 311 -6.54 -9.76 -20.13
C ARG A 311 -5.32 -10.15 -19.29
N SER A 312 -4.30 -9.30 -19.21
CA SER A 312 -3.11 -9.57 -18.40
C SER A 312 -3.42 -9.68 -16.90
N CYS A 313 -4.23 -8.76 -16.37
CA CYS A 313 -4.63 -8.74 -14.96
C CYS A 313 -5.33 -10.05 -14.57
N ARG A 314 -6.34 -10.47 -15.35
CA ARG A 314 -7.05 -11.74 -15.13
C ARG A 314 -6.17 -12.98 -15.31
N ALA A 315 -5.25 -12.96 -16.28
CA ALA A 315 -4.33 -14.06 -16.50
C ALA A 315 -3.36 -14.24 -15.33
N VAL A 316 -2.80 -13.15 -14.81
CA VAL A 316 -1.95 -13.16 -13.61
C VAL A 316 -2.76 -13.67 -12.42
N MET A 317 -3.90 -13.05 -12.11
CA MET A 317 -4.75 -13.47 -10.98
C MET A 317 -5.14 -14.95 -11.05
N SER A 318 -5.44 -15.47 -12.24
CA SER A 318 -5.77 -16.89 -12.41
C SER A 318 -4.56 -17.83 -12.25
N ALA A 319 -3.34 -17.34 -12.47
CA ALA A 319 -2.12 -18.12 -12.35
C ALA A 319 -1.52 -18.07 -10.93
N MET A 320 -1.85 -17.03 -10.15
CA MET A 320 -1.39 -16.87 -8.77
C MET A 320 -1.84 -18.00 -7.86
N LYS A 321 -0.86 -18.66 -7.24
CA LYS A 321 -1.02 -19.69 -6.21
C LYS A 321 0.34 -19.92 -5.51
N PRO A 322 0.38 -20.66 -4.40
CA PRO A 322 1.63 -20.97 -3.71
C PRO A 322 2.68 -21.61 -4.64
N GLY A 323 3.93 -21.17 -4.48
CA GLY A 323 5.09 -21.65 -5.24
C GLY A 323 5.29 -21.00 -6.62
N VAL A 324 4.38 -20.12 -7.07
CA VAL A 324 4.59 -19.35 -8.30
C VAL A 324 5.64 -18.26 -8.07
N TRP A 325 6.57 -18.09 -8.99
CA TRP A 325 7.59 -17.04 -8.92
C TRP A 325 7.03 -15.70 -9.42
N TRP A 326 7.08 -14.64 -8.62
CA TRP A 326 6.47 -13.34 -8.99
C TRP A 326 7.03 -12.73 -10.30
N PRO A 327 8.34 -12.81 -10.58
CA PRO A 327 8.91 -12.40 -11.87
C PRO A 327 8.32 -13.13 -13.08
N ASP A 328 7.87 -14.38 -12.94
CA ASP A 328 7.21 -15.07 -14.04
C ASP A 328 5.81 -14.52 -14.33
N MET A 329 5.13 -13.99 -13.31
CA MET A 329 3.86 -13.28 -13.49
C MET A 329 4.08 -11.96 -14.24
N HIS A 330 5.16 -11.22 -13.93
CA HIS A 330 5.52 -10.01 -14.67
C HIS A 330 5.77 -10.31 -16.15
N ARG A 331 6.57 -11.35 -16.44
CA ARG A 331 6.82 -11.80 -17.82
C ARG A 331 5.56 -12.30 -18.53
N LEU A 332 4.61 -12.90 -17.79
CA LEU A 332 3.31 -13.29 -18.33
C LEU A 332 2.51 -12.06 -18.77
N ALA A 333 2.46 -11.02 -17.94
CA ALA A 333 1.82 -9.75 -18.30
C ALA A 333 2.48 -9.10 -19.53
N ASP A 334 3.82 -8.99 -19.53
CA ASP A 334 4.58 -8.47 -20.68
C ASP A 334 4.23 -9.19 -21.98
N ARG A 335 4.25 -10.53 -21.96
CA ARG A 335 3.92 -11.34 -23.15
C ARG A 335 2.50 -11.06 -23.63
N ILE A 336 1.53 -10.99 -22.73
CA ILE A 336 0.13 -10.71 -23.08
C ILE A 336 -0.01 -9.30 -23.69
N HIS A 337 0.66 -8.29 -23.11
CA HIS A 337 0.64 -6.94 -23.68
C HIS A 337 1.21 -6.91 -25.09
N LEU A 338 2.35 -7.59 -25.32
CA LEU A 338 2.96 -7.68 -26.65
C LEU A 338 2.06 -8.40 -27.67
N GLU A 339 1.41 -9.50 -27.26
CA GLU A 339 0.43 -10.20 -28.11
C GLU A 339 -0.74 -9.29 -28.51
N GLU A 340 -1.29 -8.54 -27.56
CA GLU A 340 -2.43 -7.65 -27.82
C GLU A 340 -2.01 -6.42 -28.64
N LEU A 341 -0.87 -5.80 -28.35
CA LEU A 341 -0.34 -4.69 -29.14
C LEU A 341 0.01 -5.11 -30.58
N ALA A 342 0.42 -6.37 -30.79
CA ALA A 342 0.56 -6.94 -32.12
C ALA A 342 -0.79 -7.15 -32.81
N ARG A 343 -1.82 -7.62 -32.09
CA ARG A 343 -3.19 -7.75 -32.62
C ARG A 343 -3.80 -6.40 -33.02
N ILE A 344 -3.52 -5.35 -32.24
CA ILE A 344 -3.94 -3.95 -32.52
C ILE A 344 -3.19 -3.38 -33.73
N GLY A 345 -2.02 -3.95 -34.06
CA GLY A 345 -1.18 -3.53 -35.18
C GLY A 345 -0.15 -2.46 -34.82
N VAL A 346 0.02 -2.13 -33.52
CA VAL A 346 1.11 -1.27 -33.03
C VAL A 346 2.45 -1.98 -33.22
N LEU A 347 2.45 -3.30 -32.97
CA LEU A 347 3.62 -4.16 -33.13
C LEU A 347 3.43 -5.16 -34.27
N SER A 348 4.53 -5.70 -34.80
CA SER A 348 4.54 -6.74 -35.83
C SER A 348 5.78 -7.63 -35.68
N GLY A 349 5.65 -8.92 -36.00
CA GLY A 349 6.75 -9.88 -35.92
C GLY A 349 6.55 -10.96 -34.85
N SER A 350 7.64 -11.60 -34.42
CA SER A 350 7.62 -12.69 -33.44
C SER A 350 7.53 -12.17 -32.01
N ILE A 351 6.51 -12.61 -31.26
CA ILE A 351 6.34 -12.27 -29.84
C ILE A 351 7.54 -12.75 -29.02
N ASP A 352 8.08 -13.94 -29.31
CA ASP A 352 9.26 -14.45 -28.58
C ASP A 352 10.49 -13.57 -28.79
N ALA A 353 10.67 -13.02 -29.99
CA ALA A 353 11.75 -12.08 -30.27
C ALA A 353 11.54 -10.73 -29.55
N MET A 354 10.29 -10.26 -29.44
CA MET A 354 9.95 -9.05 -28.67
C MET A 354 10.23 -9.23 -27.17
N VAL A 355 9.91 -10.40 -26.60
CA VAL A 355 10.21 -10.73 -25.20
C VAL A 355 11.72 -10.79 -24.97
N GLN A 356 12.49 -11.42 -25.87
CA GLN A 356 13.96 -11.45 -25.80
C GLN A 356 14.59 -10.06 -25.90
N ALA A 357 13.96 -9.14 -26.63
CA ALA A 357 14.38 -7.74 -26.73
C ALA A 357 13.85 -6.85 -25.58
N HIS A 358 13.22 -7.43 -24.56
CA HIS A 358 12.61 -6.73 -23.42
C HIS A 358 11.62 -5.63 -23.83
N LEU A 359 10.88 -5.84 -24.93
CA LEU A 359 9.99 -4.82 -25.49
C LEU A 359 8.79 -4.53 -24.58
N GLY A 360 8.37 -5.48 -23.74
CA GLY A 360 7.28 -5.29 -22.77
C GLY A 360 7.53 -4.10 -21.83
N ALA A 361 8.78 -3.95 -21.37
CA ALA A 361 9.19 -2.87 -20.47
C ALA A 361 9.10 -1.45 -21.08
N VAL A 362 8.98 -1.33 -22.40
CA VAL A 362 8.71 -0.04 -23.06
C VAL A 362 7.28 0.42 -22.77
N PHE A 363 6.34 -0.53 -22.67
CA PHE A 363 4.93 -0.29 -22.44
C PHE A 363 4.51 -0.47 -20.98
N MET A 364 5.26 -1.25 -20.19
CA MET A 364 5.08 -1.43 -18.75
C MET A 364 6.43 -1.29 -18.02
N PRO A 365 6.92 -0.06 -17.76
CA PRO A 365 8.26 0.15 -17.20
C PRO A 365 8.35 -0.08 -15.68
N HIS A 366 7.21 -0.21 -14.99
CA HIS A 366 7.15 -0.50 -13.56
C HIS A 366 7.00 -2.00 -13.29
N GLY A 367 7.18 -2.40 -12.02
CA GLY A 367 6.92 -3.78 -11.61
C GLY A 367 5.44 -4.13 -11.71
N LEU A 368 5.11 -5.42 -11.89
CA LEU A 368 3.71 -5.89 -12.01
C LEU A 368 2.88 -5.65 -10.73
N GLY A 369 3.54 -5.50 -9.60
CA GLY A 369 2.91 -5.30 -8.30
C GLY A 369 3.88 -5.58 -7.17
N HIS A 370 3.39 -5.40 -5.95
CA HIS A 370 4.18 -5.37 -4.73
C HIS A 370 3.42 -5.92 -3.54
N PHE A 371 4.11 -6.15 -2.43
CA PHE A 371 3.43 -6.45 -1.17
C PHE A 371 2.65 -5.23 -0.68
N LEU A 372 1.51 -5.50 -0.04
CA LEU A 372 0.62 -4.52 0.57
C LEU A 372 0.31 -4.91 2.02
N GLY A 373 0.24 -3.94 2.93
CA GLY A 373 -0.13 -4.19 4.31
C GLY A 373 -0.35 -2.90 5.10
N ILE A 374 0.48 -2.67 6.12
CA ILE A 374 0.45 -1.40 6.86
C ILE A 374 0.98 -0.27 5.97
N ASP A 375 2.07 -0.54 5.25
CA ASP A 375 2.57 0.36 4.22
C ASP A 375 2.00 -0.06 2.86
N VAL A 376 1.79 0.90 1.94
CA VAL A 376 1.32 0.63 0.58
C VAL A 376 2.34 -0.22 -0.20
N HIS A 377 3.60 0.22 -0.22
CA HIS A 377 4.74 -0.62 -0.56
C HIS A 377 5.24 -1.30 0.71
N ASP A 378 4.68 -2.48 1.01
CA ASP A 378 4.96 -3.19 2.27
C ASP A 378 6.34 -3.85 2.28
N VAL A 379 6.84 -4.10 3.50
CA VAL A 379 8.20 -4.60 3.73
C VAL A 379 8.40 -6.05 3.29
N GLY A 380 9.66 -6.46 3.11
CA GLY A 380 10.04 -7.88 2.97
C GLY A 380 10.04 -8.42 1.55
N GLY A 381 9.99 -7.55 0.55
CA GLY A 381 10.08 -7.92 -0.86
C GLY A 381 11.45 -8.49 -1.28
N TYR A 382 12.53 -8.06 -0.61
CA TYR A 382 13.91 -8.49 -0.87
C TYR A 382 14.63 -8.79 0.47
N PRO A 383 14.28 -9.90 1.15
CA PRO A 383 15.08 -10.39 2.28
C PRO A 383 16.45 -10.87 1.80
N GLU A 384 17.36 -11.17 2.72
CA GLU A 384 18.65 -11.77 2.40
C GLU A 384 18.47 -13.05 1.56
N GLY A 385 19.23 -13.17 0.46
CA GLY A 385 19.17 -14.30 -0.47
C GLY A 385 18.13 -14.15 -1.59
N VAL A 386 17.34 -13.06 -1.61
CA VAL A 386 16.40 -12.74 -2.70
C VAL A 386 16.94 -11.52 -3.45
N GLU A 387 17.40 -11.75 -4.67
CA GLU A 387 18.07 -10.73 -5.49
C GLU A 387 17.11 -10.01 -6.43
N ARG A 388 17.41 -8.74 -6.70
CA ARG A 388 16.74 -7.95 -7.74
C ARG A 388 17.28 -8.35 -9.12
N ILE A 389 16.38 -8.57 -10.07
CA ILE A 389 16.74 -8.93 -11.46
C ILE A 389 17.07 -7.65 -12.22
N ASP A 390 18.28 -7.53 -12.77
CA ASP A 390 18.67 -6.35 -13.55
C ASP A 390 18.29 -6.47 -15.04
N GLU A 391 16.99 -6.58 -15.30
CA GLU A 391 16.39 -6.54 -16.63
C GLU A 391 15.36 -5.40 -16.70
N PRO A 392 15.12 -4.78 -17.89
CA PRO A 392 14.05 -3.79 -18.05
C PRO A 392 12.68 -4.30 -17.56
N GLY A 393 11.92 -3.44 -16.89
CA GLY A 393 10.67 -3.81 -16.21
C GLY A 393 10.93 -4.55 -14.89
N LEU A 394 11.56 -5.72 -14.95
CA LEU A 394 11.80 -6.58 -13.79
C LEU A 394 12.64 -5.93 -12.69
N ARG A 395 13.59 -5.06 -13.03
CA ARG A 395 14.37 -4.31 -12.02
C ARG A 395 13.51 -3.40 -11.15
N SER A 396 12.33 -3.02 -11.64
CA SER A 396 11.35 -2.18 -10.94
C SER A 396 10.36 -2.99 -10.11
N LEU A 397 10.40 -4.33 -10.12
CA LEU A 397 9.61 -5.14 -9.20
C LEU A 397 9.95 -4.80 -7.75
N ARG A 398 8.97 -4.85 -6.85
CA ARG A 398 9.23 -4.66 -5.41
C ARG A 398 9.45 -5.98 -4.66
N THR A 399 9.31 -7.10 -5.36
CA THR A 399 9.72 -8.42 -4.85
C THR A 399 10.07 -9.36 -5.99
N THR A 400 11.00 -10.28 -5.77
CA THR A 400 11.30 -11.42 -6.65
C THR A 400 11.05 -12.76 -5.94
N ARG A 401 10.24 -12.74 -4.89
CA ARG A 401 9.90 -13.94 -4.10
C ARG A 401 8.96 -14.87 -4.86
N HIS A 402 8.90 -16.10 -4.38
CA HIS A 402 7.81 -17.01 -4.71
C HIS A 402 6.62 -16.69 -3.80
N LEU A 403 5.41 -16.89 -4.33
CA LEU A 403 4.17 -16.65 -3.60
C LEU A 403 3.95 -17.73 -2.54
N GLU A 404 3.51 -17.32 -1.37
CA GLU A 404 3.18 -18.19 -0.24
C GLU A 404 1.85 -17.74 0.40
N PRO A 405 1.05 -18.64 0.97
CA PRO A 405 -0.22 -18.28 1.60
C PRO A 405 -0.07 -17.19 2.66
N GLY A 406 -1.00 -16.23 2.65
CA GLY A 406 -1.00 -15.08 3.58
C GLY A 406 -0.19 -13.87 3.10
N MET A 407 0.57 -13.97 2.01
CA MET A 407 1.09 -12.78 1.32
C MET A 407 -0.07 -12.00 0.68
N VAL A 408 -0.05 -10.68 0.84
CA VAL A 408 -0.99 -9.76 0.18
C VAL A 408 -0.21 -8.96 -0.87
N LEU A 409 -0.69 -8.93 -2.10
CA LEU A 409 -0.05 -8.26 -3.23
C LEU A 409 -1.03 -7.37 -3.99
N THR A 410 -0.52 -6.32 -4.62
CA THR A 410 -1.15 -5.66 -5.76
C THR A 410 -0.92 -6.48 -7.04
N VAL A 411 -1.90 -6.48 -7.94
CA VAL A 411 -1.80 -6.99 -9.32
C VAL A 411 -2.17 -5.85 -10.25
N GLU A 412 -1.17 -5.13 -10.74
CA GLU A 412 -1.35 -3.80 -11.34
C GLU A 412 -0.75 -3.66 -12.76
N PRO A 413 -0.95 -4.60 -13.70
CA PRO A 413 -0.40 -4.43 -15.03
C PRO A 413 -0.91 -3.14 -15.69
N GLY A 414 -0.08 -2.54 -16.54
CA GLY A 414 -0.45 -1.36 -17.30
C GLY A 414 0.25 -1.25 -18.65
N ILE A 415 -0.39 -0.57 -19.58
CA ILE A 415 0.17 -0.21 -20.89
C ILE A 415 0.15 1.31 -21.01
N TYR A 416 1.32 1.91 -21.24
CA TYR A 416 1.49 3.35 -21.39
C TYR A 416 2.22 3.69 -22.69
N PHE A 417 1.90 4.85 -23.25
CA PHE A 417 2.59 5.40 -24.41
C PHE A 417 3.50 6.55 -23.96
N ILE A 418 4.66 6.18 -23.40
CA ILE A 418 5.62 7.12 -22.80
C ILE A 418 6.66 7.53 -23.86
N ASP A 419 6.68 8.82 -24.22
CA ASP A 419 7.43 9.30 -25.38
C ASP A 419 8.92 8.93 -25.34
N HIS A 420 9.61 9.17 -24.23
CA HIS A 420 11.05 8.93 -24.16
C HIS A 420 11.42 7.44 -24.27
N LEU A 421 10.57 6.53 -23.76
CA LEU A 421 10.78 5.08 -23.87
C LEU A 421 10.51 4.60 -25.30
N LEU A 422 9.44 5.12 -25.92
CA LEU A 422 9.11 4.83 -27.31
C LEU A 422 10.21 5.34 -28.25
N ASP A 423 10.70 6.56 -28.05
CA ASP A 423 11.75 7.17 -28.87
C ASP A 423 13.06 6.39 -28.76
N GLU A 424 13.44 5.97 -27.54
CA GLU A 424 14.61 5.12 -27.33
C GLU A 424 14.47 3.77 -28.07
N ALA A 425 13.32 3.11 -27.95
CA ALA A 425 13.05 1.84 -28.61
C ALA A 425 13.00 1.97 -30.15
N LEU A 426 12.51 3.10 -30.67
CA LEU A 426 12.48 3.41 -32.10
C LEU A 426 13.87 3.79 -32.67
N ALA A 427 14.82 4.18 -31.82
CA ALA A 427 16.20 4.46 -32.19
C ALA A 427 17.09 3.21 -32.18
N ASP A 428 16.73 2.18 -31.40
CA ASP A 428 17.43 0.91 -31.32
C ASP A 428 16.97 -0.06 -32.43
N PRO A 429 17.81 -0.43 -33.41
CA PRO A 429 17.42 -1.35 -34.49
C PRO A 429 16.91 -2.72 -34.03
N ALA A 430 17.33 -3.19 -32.85
CA ALA A 430 16.89 -4.47 -32.29
C ALA A 430 15.42 -4.43 -31.80
N ARG A 431 14.89 -3.24 -31.49
CA ARG A 431 13.51 -3.02 -31.03
C ARG A 431 12.66 -2.31 -32.11
N ALA A 432 13.23 -1.34 -32.82
CA ALA A 432 12.57 -0.52 -33.83
C ALA A 432 11.92 -1.33 -34.95
N CYS A 433 12.47 -2.52 -35.27
CA CYS A 433 11.94 -3.40 -36.31
C CYS A 433 10.56 -3.99 -35.99
N PHE A 434 10.14 -3.97 -34.71
CA PHE A 434 8.83 -4.47 -34.29
C PHE A 434 7.73 -3.42 -34.39
N PHE A 435 8.04 -2.12 -34.49
CA PHE A 435 7.05 -1.06 -34.44
C PHE A 435 6.46 -0.72 -35.81
N ASN A 436 5.13 -0.68 -35.88
CA ASN A 436 4.45 0.04 -36.95
C ASN A 436 4.32 1.52 -36.57
N ARG A 437 5.21 2.36 -37.10
CA ARG A 437 5.30 3.80 -36.74
C ARG A 437 4.03 4.58 -37.04
N GLU A 438 3.34 4.26 -38.14
CA GLU A 438 2.09 4.94 -38.51
C GLU A 438 0.99 4.66 -37.48
N VAL A 439 0.84 3.40 -37.08
CA VAL A 439 -0.15 3.00 -36.07
C VAL A 439 0.24 3.56 -34.70
N LEU A 440 1.50 3.47 -34.30
CA LEU A 440 1.99 4.00 -33.02
C LEU A 440 1.74 5.51 -32.90
N GLN A 441 1.89 6.28 -33.98
CA GLN A 441 1.68 7.73 -33.95
C GLN A 441 0.26 8.11 -33.50
N ARG A 442 -0.74 7.26 -33.77
CA ARG A 442 -2.13 7.47 -33.31
C ARG A 442 -2.28 7.36 -31.79
N PHE A 443 -1.38 6.64 -31.12
CA PHE A 443 -1.38 6.45 -29.67
C PHE A 443 -0.44 7.40 -28.92
N ARG A 444 0.33 8.24 -29.60
CA ARG A 444 1.10 9.31 -28.94
C ARG A 444 0.13 10.28 -28.26
N GLY A 445 0.35 10.56 -26.98
CA GLY A 445 -0.58 11.37 -26.17
C GLY A 445 -1.83 10.62 -25.71
N PHE A 446 -1.99 9.33 -26.01
CA PHE A 446 -3.08 8.51 -25.46
C PHE A 446 -3.05 8.48 -23.92
N GLY A 447 -1.86 8.56 -23.34
CA GLY A 447 -1.62 8.34 -21.92
C GLY A 447 -1.37 6.85 -21.65
N GLY A 448 -2.16 6.25 -20.77
CA GLY A 448 -2.06 4.82 -20.47
C GLY A 448 -3.27 4.27 -19.71
N VAL A 449 -3.24 2.95 -19.53
CA VAL A 449 -4.21 2.19 -18.74
C VAL A 449 -3.46 1.37 -17.71
N ARG A 450 -3.90 1.43 -16.45
CA ARG A 450 -3.55 0.49 -15.38
C ARG A 450 -4.82 -0.08 -14.76
N ILE A 451 -4.81 -1.37 -14.45
CA ILE A 451 -5.88 -2.03 -13.69
C ILE A 451 -5.19 -2.71 -12.53
N GLU A 452 -5.54 -2.28 -11.33
CA GLU A 452 -4.89 -2.74 -10.11
C GLU A 452 -5.89 -3.30 -9.11
N GLU A 453 -5.57 -4.51 -8.66
CA GLU A 453 -6.35 -5.29 -7.71
C GLU A 453 -5.49 -5.68 -6.51
N ASP A 454 -6.03 -5.56 -5.31
CA ASP A 454 -5.46 -6.12 -4.10
C ASP A 454 -5.92 -7.58 -3.93
N VAL A 455 -4.97 -8.49 -3.74
CA VAL A 455 -5.24 -9.92 -3.58
C VAL A 455 -4.45 -10.51 -2.41
N VAL A 456 -4.99 -11.54 -1.77
CA VAL A 456 -4.25 -12.38 -0.82
C VAL A 456 -4.02 -13.76 -1.41
N VAL A 457 -2.79 -14.27 -1.32
CA VAL A 457 -2.45 -15.64 -1.73
C VAL A 457 -3.06 -16.61 -0.71
N THR A 458 -3.80 -17.61 -1.21
CA THR A 458 -4.41 -18.67 -0.40
C THR A 458 -3.70 -20.01 -0.64
N ASP A 459 -4.11 -21.07 0.05
CA ASP A 459 -3.50 -22.41 -0.11
C ASP A 459 -3.60 -22.97 -1.54
N SER A 460 -4.59 -22.54 -2.32
CA SER A 460 -4.86 -23.09 -3.66
C SER A 460 -4.92 -22.05 -4.78
N GLY A 461 -4.70 -20.77 -4.47
CA GLY A 461 -4.87 -19.69 -5.43
C GLY A 461 -4.70 -18.32 -4.79
N MET A 462 -5.69 -17.45 -5.02
CA MET A 462 -5.80 -16.14 -4.39
C MET A 462 -7.26 -15.82 -4.04
N GLU A 463 -7.47 -14.90 -3.10
CA GLU A 463 -8.73 -14.22 -2.85
C GLU A 463 -8.58 -12.76 -3.31
N LEU A 464 -9.53 -12.29 -4.10
CA LEU A 464 -9.62 -10.90 -4.55
C LEU A 464 -10.30 -10.05 -3.47
N LEU A 465 -9.63 -8.98 -3.02
CA LEU A 465 -10.15 -8.06 -2.01
C LEU A 465 -10.92 -6.89 -2.66
N THR A 466 -10.44 -6.42 -3.81
CA THR A 466 -10.99 -5.28 -4.56
C THR A 466 -12.32 -5.62 -5.24
N CYS A 467 -13.25 -4.65 -5.31
CA CYS A 467 -14.56 -4.85 -5.94
C CYS A 467 -15.05 -3.59 -6.68
N VAL A 468 -14.54 -3.38 -7.89
CA VAL A 468 -14.93 -2.28 -8.78
C VAL A 468 -15.34 -2.81 -10.16
N PRO A 469 -16.10 -2.04 -10.97
CA PRO A 469 -16.36 -2.34 -12.38
C PRO A 469 -15.07 -2.57 -13.18
N ARG A 470 -14.97 -3.65 -13.96
CA ARG A 470 -13.73 -3.99 -14.71
C ARG A 470 -13.94 -4.32 -16.18
N THR A 471 -15.09 -4.83 -16.57
CA THR A 471 -15.38 -4.94 -18.00
C THR A 471 -15.77 -3.58 -18.56
N VAL A 472 -15.57 -3.39 -19.86
CA VAL A 472 -16.02 -2.18 -20.58
C VAL A 472 -17.52 -1.95 -20.33
N GLU A 473 -18.33 -3.00 -20.40
CA GLU A 473 -19.77 -2.93 -20.14
C GLU A 473 -20.08 -2.47 -18.71
N GLU A 474 -19.44 -3.06 -17.70
CA GLU A 474 -19.65 -2.67 -16.30
C GLU A 474 -19.24 -1.22 -16.04
N ILE A 475 -18.13 -0.75 -16.60
CA ILE A 475 -17.67 0.63 -16.44
C ILE A 475 -18.64 1.61 -17.10
N GLU A 476 -19.00 1.39 -18.36
CA GLU A 476 -19.95 2.26 -19.04
C GLU A 476 -21.32 2.28 -18.34
N ALA A 477 -21.77 1.14 -17.81
CA ALA A 477 -23.00 1.06 -17.03
C ALA A 477 -22.90 1.81 -15.70
N CYS A 478 -21.77 1.69 -14.98
CA CYS A 478 -21.52 2.42 -13.73
C CYS A 478 -21.54 3.93 -13.96
N MET A 479 -20.83 4.42 -14.98
CA MET A 479 -20.72 5.85 -15.29
C MET A 479 -22.05 6.44 -15.80
N ALA A 480 -22.87 5.65 -16.48
CA ALA A 480 -24.20 6.06 -16.94
C ALA A 480 -25.25 6.08 -15.81
N GLY A 481 -24.95 5.52 -14.64
CA GLY A 481 -25.89 5.41 -13.52
C GLY A 481 -26.38 6.78 -13.03
N SER A 482 -27.70 6.97 -12.98
CA SER A 482 -28.33 8.20 -12.49
C SER A 482 -28.32 8.32 -10.96
N ASP A 483 -28.13 7.20 -10.25
CA ASP A 483 -28.17 7.14 -8.79
C ASP A 483 -26.85 7.61 -8.19
N LYS A 484 -26.73 8.93 -7.99
CA LYS A 484 -25.69 9.53 -7.16
C LYS A 484 -26.04 9.38 -5.68
N ALA A 485 -25.90 8.15 -5.18
CA ALA A 485 -26.15 7.80 -3.77
C ALA A 485 -25.35 8.71 -2.81
N PHE A 486 -24.21 9.23 -3.27
CA PHE A 486 -23.43 10.24 -2.57
C PHE A 486 -23.44 11.59 -3.29
N THR A 487 -24.19 12.56 -2.75
CA THR A 487 -24.21 13.95 -3.23
C THR A 487 -23.86 14.88 -2.05
N PRO A 488 -22.59 15.30 -1.88
CA PRO A 488 -22.13 16.03 -0.69
C PRO A 488 -22.83 17.39 -0.50
N PHE A 489 -23.14 18.07 -1.59
CA PHE A 489 -23.85 19.35 -1.59
C PHE A 489 -25.11 19.21 -2.43
N SER A 490 -26.27 19.43 -1.81
CA SER A 490 -27.48 19.72 -2.58
C SER A 490 -27.32 21.14 -3.13
N GLY A 491 -27.38 21.30 -4.46
CA GLY A 491 -27.41 22.63 -5.06
C GLY A 491 -28.56 23.48 -4.48
N PRO A 492 -28.51 24.82 -4.58
CA PRO A 492 -29.65 25.63 -4.20
C PRO A 492 -30.89 25.15 -4.97
N LYS A 493 -31.97 24.87 -4.25
CA LYS A 493 -33.27 24.55 -4.83
C LYS A 493 -33.80 25.69 -5.69
#